data_AF-A0AAN9PU54-F1
#
_entry.id   AF-A0AAN9PU54-F1
#
_cell.length_a   1.000
_cell.length_b   1.000
_cell.length_c   1.000
_cell.angle_alpha   90.00
_cell.angle_beta   90.00
_cell.angle_gamma   90.00
#
_symmetry.space_group_name_H-M   'P 1'
#
loop_
_entity.id
_entity.type
_entity.pdbx_description
1 polymer ?
#
loop_
_entity_poly.entity_id
_entity_poly.type
_entity_poly.pdbx_seq_one_letter_code
_entity_poly.pdbx_strand_id
1 'polypeptide(L)'
;MRENNVVVIQREENCGSGNFRHLEDGIWVLLMKSMSRSTKVLVFPVFLIVGALVYTRMLDTNPTFFGGTSRKSTVSTTLTRRPLTVTVPLNCSGYNLTGACPSIIKIRSDEERSSSSATCPEYFRWIHEDLRPWAHTGITREMVERGRPTANFKLVILNGKAYLETFQKSFQTRDVFTLWGILQLLRKYPGMLPDFEIMFDCVDWPVLPKDRYNNAAHQHPPPLFRYCGNDDTFDIVFPDWSFWGWPEVNLKPWEILLGELKEGNKRTSWLKREPYAFWKGNPIVAETRQDLMKCNVSDKQDWNARLYAQDWGKESQEGYKKSDLASQCTHRYKVYIEGSAWSVSEKYILACDSLTLLVKPHYYDFFTRGLIPVHHYWPIKEDDKCKSIKFAVDWGNTHNQKAHSIGKAASNFIQEEVKMDYVYDYMYHLLNSYGKLFRYKPSVSANAVELCVESMVCKAEGLEKKFMMESLVKGPTNTNPCTMPPPYDPPSLHALLRRKEASIQQVQSWEERYWRKQNITS
;
A
#
# COMPACT_ATOMS: atom_id res chain seq x y z
N MET A 1 63.66 -31.68 -0.87
CA MET A 1 62.59 -31.02 -0.10
C MET A 1 62.90 -29.54 -0.10
N ARG A 2 62.10 -28.73 -0.81
CA ARG A 2 62.29 -27.27 -0.91
C ARG A 2 61.10 -26.58 -0.28
N GLU A 3 61.42 -25.65 0.61
CA GLU A 3 60.55 -24.58 1.13
C GLU A 3 60.00 -23.72 -0.01
N ASN A 4 58.85 -23.08 0.23
CA ASN A 4 58.69 -21.69 -0.14
C ASN A 4 57.63 -21.00 0.73
N ASN A 5 58.12 -19.92 1.36
CA ASN A 5 57.42 -18.96 2.17
C ASN A 5 56.40 -18.15 1.37
N VAL A 6 55.29 -17.83 2.01
CA VAL A 6 54.27 -16.89 1.54
C VAL A 6 54.77 -15.47 1.78
N VAL A 7 54.95 -14.72 0.69
CA VAL A 7 55.33 -13.30 0.71
C VAL A 7 54.07 -12.46 0.90
N VAL A 8 54.04 -11.69 1.99
CA VAL A 8 53.10 -10.60 2.26
C VAL A 8 53.71 -9.33 1.66
N ILE A 9 53.00 -8.69 0.72
CA ILE A 9 53.38 -7.37 0.18
C ILE A 9 52.49 -6.32 0.84
N GLN A 10 53.08 -5.58 1.78
CA GLN A 10 52.63 -4.25 2.17
C GLN A 10 53.05 -3.27 1.06
N ARG A 11 52.12 -2.43 0.61
CA ARG A 11 52.44 -1.23 -0.16
C ARG A 11 51.75 -0.05 0.51
N GLU A 12 52.55 0.74 1.23
CA GLU A 12 52.22 2.13 1.55
C GLU A 12 52.31 2.95 0.27
N GLU A 13 51.31 3.79 0.00
CA GLU A 13 51.49 4.95 -0.88
C GLU A 13 50.57 6.08 -0.41
N ASN A 14 51.15 7.28 -0.49
CA ASN A 14 50.80 8.50 0.21
C ASN A 14 49.46 9.13 -0.16
N CYS A 15 49.00 9.93 0.81
CA CYS A 15 47.98 10.97 0.70
C CYS A 15 48.21 11.90 -0.52
N GLY A 16 47.14 12.14 -1.29
CA GLY A 16 47.10 13.15 -2.33
C GLY A 16 45.66 13.59 -2.59
N SER A 17 45.33 14.84 -2.24
CA SER A 17 44.04 15.46 -2.50
C SER A 17 43.83 15.66 -4.01
N GLY A 18 42.68 15.24 -4.52
CA GLY A 18 42.29 15.47 -5.92
C GLY A 18 40.79 15.68 -6.05
N ASN A 19 40.40 16.95 -6.23
CA ASN A 19 39.04 17.39 -6.59
C ASN A 19 38.50 16.62 -7.80
N PHE A 20 37.37 15.92 -7.64
CA PHE A 20 36.54 15.49 -8.78
C PHE A 20 35.38 16.47 -8.96
N ARG A 21 35.50 17.24 -10.04
CA ARG A 21 34.50 18.17 -10.55
C ARG A 21 33.32 17.42 -11.17
N HIS A 22 32.15 18.01 -10.96
CA HIS A 22 30.88 17.74 -11.63
C HIS A 22 31.02 17.58 -13.15
N LEU A 23 30.34 16.56 -13.66
CA LEU A 23 30.03 16.37 -15.07
C LEU A 23 28.67 17.04 -15.35
N GLU A 24 28.67 18.22 -15.96
CA GLU A 24 27.49 18.80 -16.62
C GLU A 24 27.87 19.12 -18.07
N ASP A 25 27.67 18.14 -18.96
CA ASP A 25 27.69 18.38 -20.40
C ASP A 25 26.28 18.81 -20.84
N GLY A 26 26.02 20.12 -20.71
CA GLY A 26 24.84 20.78 -21.26
C GLY A 26 25.07 21.24 -22.71
N ILE A 27 23.98 21.26 -23.49
CA ILE A 27 23.84 21.71 -24.88
C ILE A 27 24.53 23.08 -25.18
N TRP A 28 24.80 23.88 -24.14
CA TRP A 28 25.45 25.18 -24.20
C TRP A 28 26.93 25.17 -24.57
N VAL A 29 27.68 24.09 -24.26
CA VAL A 29 29.10 23.99 -24.63
C VAL A 29 29.27 23.89 -26.15
N LEU A 30 28.30 23.29 -26.84
CA LEU A 30 28.27 23.16 -28.30
C LEU A 30 28.02 24.51 -28.99
N LEU A 31 27.11 25.34 -28.45
CA LEU A 31 26.83 26.67 -28.98
C LEU A 31 28.01 27.63 -28.84
N MET A 32 28.71 27.61 -27.70
CA MET A 32 29.88 28.48 -27.48
C MET A 32 31.14 28.06 -28.27
N LYS A 33 31.20 26.83 -28.78
CA LYS A 33 32.32 26.35 -29.60
C LYS A 33 32.28 26.90 -31.04
N SER A 34 31.11 27.34 -31.50
CA SER A 34 30.87 27.83 -32.88
C SER A 34 31.19 29.31 -33.10
N MET A 35 31.48 30.09 -32.06
CA MET A 35 31.54 31.56 -32.14
C MET A 35 32.99 32.09 -32.10
N SER A 36 33.29 33.09 -32.94
CA SER A 36 34.62 33.72 -32.97
C SER A 36 34.95 34.46 -31.66
N ARG A 37 36.24 34.57 -31.31
CA ARG A 37 36.71 35.22 -30.06
C ARG A 37 36.14 36.63 -29.88
N SER A 38 35.99 37.41 -30.96
CA SER A 38 35.43 38.76 -30.92
C SER A 38 33.94 38.79 -30.56
N THR A 39 33.19 37.74 -30.90
CA THR A 39 31.75 37.64 -30.60
C THR A 39 31.51 37.24 -29.14
N LYS A 40 32.43 36.45 -28.54
CA LYS A 40 32.35 36.05 -27.13
C LYS A 40 32.49 37.22 -26.16
N VAL A 41 33.31 38.21 -26.51
CA VAL A 41 33.55 39.42 -25.71
C VAL A 41 32.33 40.36 -25.70
N LEU A 42 31.50 40.32 -26.74
CA LEU A 42 30.28 41.14 -26.83
C LEU A 42 29.05 40.47 -26.19
N VAL A 43 28.92 39.16 -26.31
CA VAL A 43 27.71 38.44 -25.85
C VAL A 43 27.70 38.21 -24.34
N PHE A 44 28.87 38.01 -23.73
CA PHE A 44 28.98 37.77 -22.29
C PHE A 44 28.53 38.94 -21.40
N PRO A 45 28.92 40.21 -21.64
CA PRO A 45 28.44 41.34 -20.85
C PRO A 45 26.95 41.63 -21.09
N VAL A 46 26.43 41.40 -22.30
CA VAL A 46 24.99 41.59 -22.60
C VAL A 46 24.13 40.60 -21.80
N PHE A 47 24.56 39.34 -21.68
CA PHE A 47 23.86 38.34 -20.86
C PHE A 47 23.88 38.68 -19.36
N LEU A 48 25.00 39.23 -18.85
CA LEU A 48 25.09 39.68 -17.47
C LEU A 48 24.20 40.91 -17.21
N ILE A 49 24.11 41.84 -18.16
CA ILE A 49 23.23 43.02 -18.06
C ILE A 49 21.76 42.61 -18.12
N VAL A 50 21.38 41.71 -19.02
CA VAL A 50 20.00 41.19 -19.11
C VAL A 50 19.63 40.40 -17.84
N GLY A 51 20.55 39.58 -17.33
CA GLY A 51 20.36 38.88 -16.05
C GLY A 51 20.18 39.83 -14.87
N ALA A 52 20.96 40.90 -14.79
CA ALA A 52 20.85 41.92 -13.75
C ALA A 52 19.56 42.76 -13.85
N LEU A 53 19.07 43.04 -15.07
CA LEU A 53 17.82 43.75 -15.31
C LEU A 53 16.57 42.90 -14.99
N VAL A 54 16.64 41.59 -15.22
CA VAL A 54 15.57 40.65 -14.83
C VAL A 54 15.56 40.45 -13.31
N TYR A 55 16.73 40.41 -12.68
CA TYR A 55 16.86 40.27 -11.23
C TYR A 55 16.37 41.51 -10.47
N THR A 56 16.65 42.72 -10.97
CA THR A 56 16.17 43.97 -10.36
C THR A 56 14.67 44.21 -10.58
N ARG A 57 14.09 43.77 -11.70
CA ARG A 57 12.62 43.80 -11.91
C ARG A 57 11.82 42.80 -11.09
N MET A 58 12.47 41.78 -10.51
CA MET A 58 11.82 40.79 -9.62
C MET A 58 11.84 41.20 -8.14
N LEU A 59 12.55 42.28 -7.79
CA LEU A 59 12.64 42.79 -6.41
C LEU A 59 11.82 44.08 -6.17
N ASP A 60 11.33 44.75 -7.22
CA ASP A 60 10.49 45.95 -7.11
C ASP A 60 9.07 45.72 -7.67
N THR A 61 8.22 45.06 -6.89
CA THR A 61 6.75 45.22 -7.00
C THR A 61 6.10 45.23 -5.63
N ASN A 62 6.15 46.41 -4.99
CA ASN A 62 5.05 47.14 -4.33
C ASN A 62 5.69 48.31 -3.55
N PRO A 63 5.06 49.49 -3.37
CA PRO A 63 3.61 49.76 -3.43
C PRO A 63 3.22 51.11 -4.10
N THR A 64 1.94 51.43 -4.22
CA THR A 64 1.51 52.83 -4.10
C THR A 64 0.10 52.99 -3.52
N PHE A 65 0.08 53.80 -2.47
CA PHE A 65 -1.03 54.26 -1.65
C PHE A 65 -1.78 55.43 -2.32
N PHE A 66 -3.09 55.50 -2.09
CA PHE A 66 -3.88 56.70 -1.79
C PHE A 66 -4.97 56.21 -0.81
N GLY A 67 -5.24 56.73 0.39
CA GLY A 67 -4.94 57.99 1.05
C GLY A 67 -6.26 58.42 1.72
N GLY A 68 -6.38 58.35 3.05
CA GLY A 68 -7.52 58.97 3.75
C GLY A 68 -7.95 58.37 5.09
N THR A 69 -7.68 59.13 6.16
CA THR A 69 -8.32 59.17 7.48
C THR A 69 -7.98 58.13 8.57
N SER A 70 -7.41 58.70 9.63
CA SER A 70 -7.03 58.11 10.91
C SER A 70 -8.22 57.56 11.69
N ARG A 71 -8.21 56.25 11.96
CA ARG A 71 -8.87 55.65 13.12
C ARG A 71 -7.94 54.60 13.71
N LYS A 72 -7.58 54.80 14.98
CA LYS A 72 -6.81 53.86 15.80
C LYS A 72 -7.51 52.50 15.76
N SER A 73 -6.86 51.48 15.18
CA SER A 73 -7.27 50.10 15.31
C SER A 73 -6.12 49.28 15.86
N THR A 74 -6.42 48.64 16.97
CA THR A 74 -5.63 47.71 17.77
C THR A 74 -4.90 46.70 16.87
N VAL A 75 -3.57 46.59 17.06
CA VAL A 75 -2.75 45.53 16.48
C VAL A 75 -3.22 44.21 17.10
N SER A 76 -4.00 43.43 16.35
CA SER A 76 -4.23 42.02 16.65
C SER A 76 -3.06 41.25 16.05
N THR A 77 -2.13 40.84 16.90
CA THR A 77 -1.05 39.93 16.55
C THR A 77 -1.66 38.57 16.23
N THR A 78 -1.92 38.26 14.97
CA THR A 78 -2.22 36.90 14.53
C THR A 78 -0.96 36.05 14.68
N LEU A 79 -0.80 35.47 15.87
CA LEU A 79 0.06 34.31 16.10
C LEU A 79 -0.44 33.19 15.19
N THR A 80 0.31 32.88 14.13
CA THR A 80 0.18 31.61 13.42
C THR A 80 0.46 30.47 14.40
N ARG A 81 -0.59 29.94 15.01
CA ARG A 81 -0.56 28.81 15.93
C ARG A 81 -0.21 27.57 15.10
N ARG A 82 1.02 27.05 15.22
CA ARG A 82 1.36 25.71 14.70
C ARG A 82 0.33 24.72 15.28
N PRO A 83 -0.24 23.79 14.48
CA PRO A 83 -1.15 22.80 15.03
C PRO A 83 -0.41 22.01 16.10
N LEU A 84 -0.87 22.09 17.35
CA LEU A 84 -0.35 21.26 18.42
C LEU A 84 -0.77 19.81 18.11
N THR A 85 0.18 18.98 17.72
CA THR A 85 -0.03 17.52 17.65
C THR A 85 -0.14 17.00 19.08
N VAL A 86 -1.37 16.70 19.50
CA VAL A 86 -1.63 16.09 20.80
C VAL A 86 -1.06 14.67 20.79
N THR A 87 -0.02 14.44 21.58
CA THR A 87 0.48 13.08 21.83
C THR A 87 -0.22 12.52 23.05
N VAL A 88 -0.86 11.38 22.90
CA VAL A 88 -1.44 10.62 24.01
C VAL A 88 -0.38 9.60 24.44
N PRO A 89 0.13 9.63 25.68
CA PRO A 89 1.09 8.63 26.15
C PRO A 89 0.40 7.28 26.44
N LEU A 90 1.17 6.19 26.45
CA LEU A 90 0.71 4.88 26.91
C LEU A 90 0.82 4.78 28.43
N ASN A 91 -0.21 4.25 29.10
CA ASN A 91 -0.18 4.05 30.55
C ASN A 91 -0.07 2.56 30.93
N CYS A 92 1.08 1.94 30.63
CA CYS A 92 1.30 0.53 30.97
C CYS A 92 1.40 0.27 32.47
N SER A 93 1.94 1.20 33.27
CA SER A 93 1.99 1.03 34.72
C SER A 93 0.59 0.98 35.32
N GLY A 94 -0.30 1.90 34.94
CA GLY A 94 -1.69 1.91 35.40
C GLY A 94 -2.48 0.69 34.91
N TYR A 95 -2.28 0.29 33.65
CA TYR A 95 -2.93 -0.91 33.10
C TYR A 95 -2.45 -2.19 33.79
N ASN A 96 -1.15 -2.33 34.03
CA ASN A 96 -0.60 -3.52 34.71
C ASN A 96 -1.08 -3.64 36.16
N LEU A 97 -1.38 -2.51 36.83
CA LEU A 97 -1.91 -2.50 38.20
C LEU A 97 -3.41 -2.82 38.27
N THR A 98 -4.20 -2.30 37.33
CA THR A 98 -5.67 -2.34 37.41
C THR A 98 -6.32 -3.36 36.48
N GLY A 99 -5.62 -3.78 35.43
CA GLY A 99 -6.18 -4.54 34.30
C GLY A 99 -7.26 -3.78 33.51
N ALA A 100 -7.48 -2.50 33.80
CA ALA A 100 -8.56 -1.71 33.25
C ALA A 100 -8.05 -0.75 32.18
N CYS A 101 -8.79 -0.63 31.09
CA CYS A 101 -8.47 0.32 30.03
C CYS A 101 -8.56 1.76 30.54
N PRO A 102 -7.59 2.63 30.20
CA PRO A 102 -7.64 4.03 30.59
C PRO A 102 -8.94 4.68 30.12
N SER A 103 -9.53 5.52 30.96
CA SER A 103 -10.64 6.36 30.52
C SER A 103 -10.15 7.26 29.40
N ILE A 104 -10.81 7.17 28.24
CA ILE A 104 -10.52 8.04 27.10
C ILE A 104 -10.65 9.48 27.61
N ILE A 105 -9.54 10.22 27.63
CA ILE A 105 -9.59 11.66 27.84
C ILE A 105 -10.49 12.15 26.71
N LYS A 106 -11.68 12.67 27.07
CA LYS A 106 -12.51 13.43 26.14
C LYS A 106 -11.69 14.67 25.77
N ILE A 107 -10.80 14.52 24.80
CA ILE A 107 -10.15 15.65 24.16
C ILE A 107 -11.33 16.44 23.60
N ARG A 108 -11.57 17.62 24.19
CA ARG A 108 -12.65 18.51 23.78
C ARG A 108 -12.66 18.54 22.26
N SER A 109 -13.77 18.07 21.69
CA SER A 109 -14.11 18.20 20.27
C SER A 109 -14.25 19.66 19.83
N ASP A 110 -14.01 20.62 20.73
CA ASP A 110 -14.16 22.06 20.54
C ASP A 110 -12.95 22.73 19.89
N GLU A 111 -11.82 22.03 19.68
CA GLU A 111 -10.84 22.49 18.69
C GLU A 111 -11.34 22.08 17.30
N GLU A 112 -11.85 23.05 16.54
CA GLU A 112 -12.31 22.88 15.15
C GLU A 112 -11.27 22.07 14.36
N ARG A 113 -11.57 20.79 14.10
CA ARG A 113 -10.75 20.02 13.16
C ARG A 113 -10.85 20.69 11.80
N SER A 114 -9.69 20.89 11.19
CA SER A 114 -9.63 21.42 9.84
C SER A 114 -10.32 20.45 8.87
N SER A 115 -11.17 20.99 8.01
CA SER A 115 -11.74 20.23 6.88
C SER A 115 -10.59 19.76 5.99
N SER A 116 -10.52 18.45 5.72
CA SER A 116 -9.60 17.95 4.71
C SER A 116 -10.10 18.38 3.33
N SER A 117 -9.23 19.03 2.56
CA SER A 117 -9.49 19.35 1.15
C SER A 117 -9.19 18.17 0.22
N ALA A 118 -8.64 17.07 0.74
CA ALA A 118 -8.25 15.91 -0.06
C ALA A 118 -9.46 15.03 -0.40
N THR A 119 -9.53 14.61 -1.66
CA THR A 119 -10.45 13.55 -2.10
C THR A 119 -9.78 12.20 -1.88
N CYS A 120 -10.54 11.20 -1.40
CA CYS A 120 -10.00 9.85 -1.23
C CYS A 120 -9.67 9.20 -2.59
N PRO A 121 -8.71 8.27 -2.64
CA PRO A 121 -8.45 7.45 -3.82
C PRO A 121 -9.70 6.81 -4.43
N GLU A 122 -9.73 6.66 -5.75
CA GLU A 122 -10.90 6.16 -6.49
C GLU A 122 -11.34 4.75 -6.07
N TYR A 123 -10.43 3.92 -5.55
CA TYR A 123 -10.79 2.58 -5.07
C TYR A 123 -11.72 2.61 -3.84
N PHE A 124 -11.83 3.73 -3.11
CA PHE A 124 -12.77 3.87 -1.98
C PHE A 124 -14.23 3.76 -2.43
N ARG A 125 -14.53 4.07 -3.70
CA ARG A 125 -15.90 3.94 -4.24
C ARG A 125 -16.44 2.51 -4.11
N TRP A 126 -15.56 1.51 -4.08
CA TRP A 126 -15.95 0.12 -3.93
C TRP A 126 -16.56 -0.22 -2.56
N ILE A 127 -16.36 0.62 -1.54
CA ILE A 127 -17.06 0.49 -0.24
C ILE A 127 -18.59 0.51 -0.47
N HIS A 128 -19.08 1.33 -1.40
CA HIS A 128 -20.51 1.38 -1.73
C HIS A 128 -21.01 0.07 -2.32
N GLU A 129 -20.20 -0.59 -3.16
CA GLU A 129 -20.53 -1.87 -3.77
C GLU A 129 -20.49 -3.01 -2.74
N ASP A 130 -19.47 -3.03 -1.89
CA ASP A 130 -19.31 -4.04 -0.84
C ASP A 130 -20.44 -3.98 0.17
N LEU A 131 -20.94 -2.77 0.51
CA LEU A 131 -22.04 -2.58 1.44
C LEU A 131 -23.43 -2.57 0.79
N ARG A 132 -23.50 -2.58 -0.55
CA ARG A 132 -24.76 -2.57 -1.32
C ARG A 132 -25.78 -3.63 -0.86
N PRO A 133 -25.39 -4.88 -0.51
CA PRO A 133 -26.35 -5.91 -0.10
C PRO A 133 -27.25 -5.53 1.08
N TRP A 134 -26.80 -4.59 1.93
CA TRP A 134 -27.53 -4.13 3.12
C TRP A 134 -28.01 -2.67 3.01
N ALA A 135 -27.76 -1.98 1.90
CA ALA A 135 -28.06 -0.54 1.77
C ALA A 135 -29.54 -0.19 2.00
N HIS A 136 -30.46 -1.05 1.53
CA HIS A 136 -31.91 -0.83 1.68
C HIS A 136 -32.51 -1.58 2.87
N THR A 137 -31.94 -2.72 3.24
CA THR A 137 -32.49 -3.63 4.26
C THR A 137 -31.85 -3.47 5.63
N GLY A 138 -30.80 -2.65 5.74
CA GLY A 138 -29.99 -2.53 6.93
C GLY A 138 -29.42 -3.87 7.41
N ILE A 139 -28.85 -3.82 8.61
CA ILE A 139 -28.23 -4.95 9.30
C ILE A 139 -29.00 -5.21 10.60
N THR A 140 -29.50 -6.43 10.74
CA THR A 140 -30.18 -6.91 11.95
C THR A 140 -29.24 -7.75 12.80
N ARG A 141 -29.57 -7.91 14.09
CA ARG A 141 -28.78 -8.75 15.01
C ARG A 141 -28.64 -10.18 14.51
N GLU A 142 -29.73 -10.74 14.00
CA GLU A 142 -29.74 -12.10 13.46
C GLU A 142 -28.78 -12.24 12.26
N MET A 143 -28.71 -11.25 11.37
CA MET A 143 -27.78 -11.25 10.24
C MET A 143 -26.32 -11.32 10.72
N VAL A 144 -25.95 -10.51 11.72
CA VAL A 144 -24.59 -10.52 12.27
C VAL A 144 -24.29 -11.87 12.90
N GLU A 145 -25.19 -12.42 13.71
CA GLU A 145 -24.97 -13.72 14.37
C GLU A 145 -24.85 -14.89 13.37
N ARG A 146 -25.45 -14.81 12.18
CA ARG A 146 -25.25 -15.81 11.11
C ARG A 146 -23.81 -15.86 10.58
N GLY A 147 -22.99 -14.84 10.81
CA GLY A 147 -21.55 -14.85 10.49
C GLY A 147 -20.68 -15.60 11.51
N ARG A 148 -21.21 -15.89 12.70
CA ARG A 148 -20.46 -16.54 13.80
C ARG A 148 -19.80 -17.88 13.44
N PRO A 149 -20.42 -18.79 12.64
CA PRO A 149 -19.86 -20.13 12.43
C PRO A 149 -18.45 -20.17 11.83
N THR A 150 -18.05 -19.15 11.07
CA THR A 150 -16.70 -19.07 10.47
C THR A 150 -15.83 -18.00 11.11
N ALA A 151 -16.42 -17.00 11.76
CA ALA A 151 -15.69 -15.90 12.39
C ALA A 151 -14.66 -16.36 13.43
N ASN A 152 -13.50 -15.71 13.44
CA ASN A 152 -12.50 -15.84 14.49
C ASN A 152 -12.88 -15.05 15.74
N PHE A 153 -13.47 -13.87 15.55
CA PHE A 153 -13.91 -13.01 16.64
C PHE A 153 -15.11 -12.15 16.26
N LYS A 154 -15.81 -11.68 17.30
CA LYS A 154 -16.76 -10.57 17.24
C LYS A 154 -16.17 -9.36 17.94
N LEU A 155 -16.13 -8.23 17.26
CA LEU A 155 -15.71 -6.94 17.81
C LEU A 155 -16.91 -6.01 17.90
N VAL A 156 -17.17 -5.44 19.07
CA VAL A 156 -18.22 -4.44 19.30
C VAL A 156 -17.56 -3.09 19.57
N ILE A 157 -17.90 -2.08 18.79
CA ILE A 157 -17.58 -0.67 19.08
C ILE A 157 -18.82 -0.03 19.67
N LEU A 158 -18.71 0.42 20.92
CA LEU A 158 -19.82 1.01 21.67
C LEU A 158 -19.32 2.24 22.45
N ASN A 159 -19.92 3.41 22.18
CA ASN A 159 -19.51 4.70 22.74
C ASN A 159 -18.01 4.98 22.58
N GLY A 160 -17.44 4.62 21.43
CA GLY A 160 -16.01 4.80 21.12
C GLY A 160 -15.06 3.83 21.84
N LYS A 161 -15.58 2.83 22.57
CA LYS A 161 -14.80 1.76 23.19
C LYS A 161 -14.94 0.45 22.42
N ALA A 162 -13.89 -0.37 22.43
CA ALA A 162 -13.86 -1.65 21.76
C ALA A 162 -14.05 -2.80 22.76
N TYR A 163 -14.84 -3.80 22.39
CA TYR A 163 -15.08 -5.00 23.17
C TYR A 163 -14.97 -6.24 22.28
N LEU A 164 -14.17 -7.21 22.70
CA LEU A 164 -13.80 -8.37 21.90
C LEU A 164 -14.36 -9.66 22.51
N GLU A 165 -15.12 -10.43 21.73
CA GLU A 165 -15.43 -11.83 22.02
C GLU A 165 -14.66 -12.71 21.02
N THR A 166 -13.70 -13.50 21.50
CA THR A 166 -12.92 -14.42 20.67
C THR A 166 -13.62 -15.78 20.58
N PHE A 167 -13.83 -16.29 19.37
CA PHE A 167 -14.42 -17.60 19.14
C PHE A 167 -13.37 -18.68 18.91
N GLN A 168 -12.37 -18.35 18.10
CA GLN A 168 -11.30 -19.26 17.73
C GLN A 168 -10.02 -18.47 17.43
N LYS A 169 -8.87 -19.05 17.79
CA LYS A 169 -7.57 -18.45 17.51
C LYS A 169 -7.34 -18.36 16.01
N SER A 170 -6.88 -17.21 15.53
CA SER A 170 -6.45 -17.09 14.12
C SER A 170 -5.17 -17.88 13.85
N PHE A 171 -4.94 -18.23 12.58
CA PHE A 171 -3.60 -18.57 12.12
C PHE A 171 -2.67 -17.40 12.43
N GLN A 172 -1.58 -17.65 13.17
CA GLN A 172 -0.59 -16.62 13.52
C GLN A 172 -1.23 -15.38 14.20
N THR A 173 -0.55 -14.24 14.18
CA THR A 173 -0.98 -12.97 14.80
C THR A 173 -1.91 -12.12 13.92
N ARG A 174 -2.63 -12.74 12.97
CA ARG A 174 -3.49 -11.99 12.03
C ARG A 174 -4.61 -11.24 12.75
N ASP A 175 -5.31 -11.91 13.66
CA ASP A 175 -6.33 -11.30 14.52
C ASP A 175 -5.71 -10.20 15.39
N VAL A 176 -4.56 -10.46 16.01
CA VAL A 176 -3.83 -9.49 16.86
C VAL A 176 -3.56 -8.18 16.10
N PHE A 177 -2.94 -8.22 14.92
CA PHE A 177 -2.62 -6.99 14.19
C PHE A 177 -3.82 -6.36 13.48
N THR A 178 -4.88 -7.13 13.18
CA THR A 178 -6.16 -6.57 12.72
C THR A 178 -6.84 -5.75 13.82
N LEU A 179 -6.92 -6.32 15.03
CA LEU A 179 -7.48 -5.65 16.21
C LEU A 179 -6.64 -4.43 16.60
N TRP A 180 -5.31 -4.56 16.55
CA TRP A 180 -4.39 -3.44 16.76
C TRP A 180 -4.69 -2.29 15.79
N GLY A 181 -4.86 -2.60 14.49
CA GLY A 181 -5.19 -1.61 13.49
C GLY A 181 -6.49 -0.86 13.76
N ILE A 182 -7.53 -1.57 14.19
CA ILE A 182 -8.81 -0.95 14.57
C ILE A 182 -8.66 -0.04 15.79
N LEU A 183 -7.87 -0.44 16.80
CA LEU A 183 -7.57 0.45 17.94
C LEU A 183 -6.81 1.71 17.51
N GLN A 184 -5.91 1.60 16.54
CA GLN A 184 -5.23 2.77 15.99
C GLN A 184 -6.15 3.69 15.22
N LEU A 185 -7.14 3.15 14.52
CA LEU A 185 -8.20 3.93 13.90
C LEU A 185 -8.98 4.71 14.96
N LEU A 186 -9.42 4.05 16.05
CA LEU A 186 -10.14 4.69 17.16
C LEU A 186 -9.29 5.77 17.85
N ARG A 187 -7.97 5.57 17.91
CA ARG A 187 -7.03 6.56 18.44
C ARG A 187 -6.81 7.75 17.51
N LYS A 188 -6.81 7.54 16.19
CA LYS A 188 -6.68 8.58 15.16
C LYS A 188 -7.96 9.42 15.04
N TYR A 189 -9.13 8.77 15.11
CA TYR A 189 -10.46 9.38 14.94
C TYR A 189 -11.37 9.14 16.16
N PRO A 190 -10.99 9.61 17.37
CA PRO A 190 -11.73 9.32 18.58
C PRO A 190 -13.14 9.91 18.52
N GLY A 191 -14.14 9.06 18.81
CA GLY A 191 -15.56 9.44 18.86
C GLY A 191 -16.21 9.72 17.51
N MET A 192 -15.53 9.47 16.39
CA MET A 192 -16.08 9.77 15.06
C MET A 192 -16.80 8.58 14.41
N LEU A 193 -16.57 7.37 14.89
CA LEU A 193 -17.26 6.17 14.42
C LEU A 193 -18.57 5.96 15.19
N PRO A 194 -19.65 5.52 14.51
CA PRO A 194 -20.88 5.10 15.18
C PRO A 194 -20.68 3.80 15.96
N ASP A 195 -21.68 3.44 16.76
CA ASP A 195 -21.73 2.13 17.40
C ASP A 195 -21.99 1.04 16.34
N PHE A 196 -21.22 -0.05 16.35
CA PHE A 196 -21.42 -1.19 15.46
C PHE A 196 -20.83 -2.48 16.04
N GLU A 197 -21.13 -3.62 15.42
CA GLU A 197 -20.44 -4.88 15.70
C GLU A 197 -20.02 -5.60 14.41
N ILE A 198 -18.86 -6.25 14.45
CA ILE A 198 -18.24 -6.93 13.30
C ILE A 198 -18.06 -8.41 13.65
N MET A 199 -18.46 -9.29 12.74
CA MET A 199 -17.93 -10.65 12.65
C MET A 199 -16.74 -10.64 11.70
N PHE A 200 -15.57 -11.09 12.18
CA PHE A 200 -14.35 -11.12 11.39
C PHE A 200 -13.81 -12.54 11.25
N ASP A 201 -13.56 -12.95 10.02
CA ASP A 201 -12.93 -14.23 9.70
C ASP A 201 -11.54 -14.00 9.09
N CYS A 202 -10.52 -14.51 9.78
CA CYS A 202 -9.11 -14.27 9.49
C CYS A 202 -8.49 -15.31 8.53
N VAL A 203 -9.30 -16.25 8.01
CA VAL A 203 -8.85 -17.30 7.08
C VAL A 203 -8.74 -16.75 5.63
N ASP A 204 -8.00 -17.45 4.77
CA ASP A 204 -7.62 -16.99 3.43
C ASP A 204 -8.78 -16.88 2.42
N TRP A 205 -9.78 -17.78 2.43
CA TRP A 205 -10.80 -17.80 1.37
C TRP A 205 -12.06 -17.02 1.73
N PRO A 206 -12.69 -16.28 0.79
CA PRO A 206 -14.04 -15.78 0.98
C PRO A 206 -15.05 -16.94 1.08
N VAL A 207 -16.11 -16.76 1.88
CA VAL A 207 -17.02 -17.87 2.26
C VAL A 207 -18.50 -17.56 2.06
N LEU A 208 -18.84 -16.38 1.52
CA LEU A 208 -20.22 -15.97 1.30
C LEU A 208 -20.57 -15.95 -0.20
N PRO A 209 -20.72 -17.12 -0.85
CA PRO A 209 -20.98 -17.17 -2.28
C PRO A 209 -22.36 -16.57 -2.61
N LYS A 210 -22.44 -15.80 -3.69
CA LYS A 210 -23.64 -15.00 -4.05
C LYS A 210 -24.83 -15.87 -4.42
N ASP A 211 -24.58 -16.99 -5.11
CA ASP A 211 -25.60 -17.96 -5.53
C ASP A 211 -26.48 -18.47 -4.38
N ARG A 212 -25.89 -18.64 -3.19
CA ARG A 212 -26.58 -19.06 -1.97
C ARG A 212 -27.64 -18.07 -1.51
N TYR A 213 -27.46 -16.78 -1.79
CA TYR A 213 -28.33 -15.71 -1.31
C TYR A 213 -29.19 -15.07 -2.41
N ASN A 214 -28.96 -15.42 -3.68
CA ASN A 214 -29.75 -14.92 -4.82
C ASN A 214 -31.16 -15.54 -4.91
N ASN A 215 -31.35 -16.77 -4.41
CA ASN A 215 -32.59 -17.55 -4.59
C ASN A 215 -33.39 -17.78 -3.29
N ALA A 216 -32.84 -17.44 -2.13
CA ALA A 216 -33.53 -17.64 -0.86
C ALA A 216 -34.44 -16.44 -0.57
N ALA A 217 -35.76 -16.66 -0.63
CA ALA A 217 -36.79 -15.63 -0.52
C ALA A 217 -36.56 -14.57 0.57
N HIS A 218 -35.88 -14.90 1.71
CA HIS A 218 -35.66 -13.97 2.83
C HIS A 218 -34.29 -14.05 3.53
N GLN A 219 -33.21 -14.51 2.89
CA GLN A 219 -31.89 -14.54 3.56
C GLN A 219 -30.88 -13.65 2.85
N HIS A 220 -30.84 -12.37 3.25
CA HIS A 220 -29.69 -11.52 2.97
C HIS A 220 -28.41 -12.12 3.57
N PRO A 221 -27.24 -11.91 2.93
CA PRO A 221 -25.98 -12.43 3.44
C PRO A 221 -25.66 -11.85 4.83
N PRO A 222 -24.99 -12.62 5.72
CA PRO A 222 -24.43 -12.05 6.94
C PRO A 222 -23.31 -11.05 6.58
N PRO A 223 -23.19 -9.90 7.26
CA PRO A 223 -22.03 -9.03 7.10
C PRO A 223 -20.80 -9.66 7.74
N LEU A 224 -19.95 -10.27 6.93
CA LEU A 224 -18.71 -10.92 7.38
C LEU A 224 -17.50 -10.18 6.81
N PHE A 225 -16.60 -9.75 7.69
CA PHE A 225 -15.36 -9.07 7.30
C PHE A 225 -14.26 -10.10 7.07
N ARG A 226 -13.51 -9.89 5.98
CA ARG A 226 -12.37 -10.69 5.57
C ARG A 226 -11.32 -9.81 4.91
N TYR A 227 -10.20 -10.40 4.55
CA TYR A 227 -9.10 -9.68 3.91
C TYR A 227 -9.15 -9.71 2.37
N CYS A 228 -9.99 -10.56 1.77
CA CYS A 228 -10.30 -10.54 0.35
C CYS A 228 -11.74 -10.95 0.05
N GLY A 229 -12.17 -10.66 -1.17
CA GLY A 229 -13.41 -11.14 -1.78
C GLY A 229 -13.17 -11.49 -3.25
N ASN A 230 -14.22 -11.93 -3.94
CA ASN A 230 -14.22 -12.09 -5.40
C ASN A 230 -15.58 -11.69 -5.98
N ASP A 231 -15.68 -11.70 -7.31
CA ASP A 231 -16.89 -11.27 -8.02
C ASP A 231 -18.11 -12.14 -7.70
N ASP A 232 -17.90 -13.32 -7.12
CA ASP A 232 -18.92 -14.30 -6.76
C ASP A 232 -19.20 -14.37 -5.25
N THR A 233 -18.65 -13.47 -4.43
CA THR A 233 -18.90 -13.45 -2.98
C THR A 233 -19.38 -12.11 -2.42
N PHE A 234 -19.97 -12.13 -1.22
CA PHE A 234 -20.46 -10.96 -0.48
C PHE A 234 -19.58 -10.56 0.72
N ASP A 235 -18.41 -11.18 0.88
CA ASP A 235 -17.49 -10.87 1.97
C ASP A 235 -17.03 -9.40 1.92
N ILE A 236 -17.04 -8.72 3.08
CA ILE A 236 -16.66 -7.32 3.19
C ILE A 236 -15.15 -7.25 3.36
N VAL A 237 -14.46 -6.60 2.42
CA VAL A 237 -13.00 -6.57 2.42
C VAL A 237 -12.45 -5.50 3.35
N PHE A 238 -11.47 -5.89 4.17
CA PHE A 238 -10.78 -5.06 5.14
C PHE A 238 -9.25 -5.09 4.91
N PRO A 239 -8.51 -4.00 5.17
CA PRO A 239 -7.05 -4.03 5.11
C PRO A 239 -6.46 -5.14 5.96
N ASP A 240 -5.53 -5.90 5.38
CA ASP A 240 -4.93 -7.04 6.05
C ASP A 240 -4.05 -6.65 7.26
N TRP A 241 -3.76 -7.61 8.13
CA TRP A 241 -2.98 -7.39 9.36
C TRP A 241 -1.56 -6.88 9.10
N SER A 242 -0.97 -7.21 7.94
CA SER A 242 0.41 -6.88 7.60
C SER A 242 0.64 -5.39 7.34
N PHE A 243 -0.42 -4.57 7.30
CA PHE A 243 -0.29 -3.11 7.36
C PHE A 243 0.34 -2.62 8.66
N TRP A 244 0.09 -3.32 9.77
CA TRP A 244 0.66 -2.99 11.08
C TRP A 244 1.82 -3.92 11.49
N GLY A 245 2.00 -5.03 10.79
CA GLY A 245 3.15 -5.91 10.93
C GLY A 245 2.78 -7.39 10.85
N TRP A 246 3.77 -8.24 10.61
CA TRP A 246 3.63 -9.70 10.67
C TRP A 246 4.89 -10.33 11.30
N PRO A 247 4.92 -10.45 12.64
CA PRO A 247 6.07 -10.93 13.41
C PRO A 247 6.64 -12.27 12.94
N GLU A 248 5.78 -13.22 12.60
CA GLU A 248 6.15 -14.60 12.26
C GLU A 248 6.96 -14.72 10.97
N VAL A 249 6.99 -13.67 10.15
CA VAL A 249 7.83 -13.58 8.95
C VAL A 249 8.71 -12.32 8.97
N ASN A 250 8.83 -11.68 10.13
CA ASN A 250 9.59 -10.44 10.37
C ASN A 250 9.26 -9.32 9.35
N LEU A 251 7.98 -9.21 9.01
CA LEU A 251 7.49 -8.19 8.09
C LEU A 251 7.11 -6.93 8.87
N LYS A 252 7.88 -5.87 8.67
CA LYS A 252 7.72 -4.59 9.36
C LYS A 252 6.38 -3.91 9.05
N PRO A 253 5.92 -3.00 9.92
CA PRO A 253 4.76 -2.16 9.63
C PRO A 253 4.90 -1.41 8.29
N TRP A 254 3.77 -1.19 7.64
CA TRP A 254 3.73 -0.71 6.28
C TRP A 254 4.36 0.66 6.08
N GLU A 255 4.13 1.62 6.98
CA GLU A 255 4.72 2.95 6.89
C GLU A 255 6.26 2.91 6.77
N ILE A 256 6.90 2.07 7.59
CA ILE A 256 8.35 1.89 7.59
C ILE A 256 8.78 1.21 6.29
N LEU A 257 8.14 0.08 5.97
CA LEU A 257 8.51 -0.73 4.82
C LEU A 257 8.29 -0.01 3.49
N LEU A 258 7.25 0.83 3.39
CA LEU A 258 6.97 1.66 2.22
C LEU A 258 8.13 2.65 1.96
N GLY A 259 8.67 3.26 3.02
CA GLY A 259 9.87 4.10 2.95
C GLY A 259 11.13 3.30 2.57
N GLU A 260 11.33 2.11 3.15
CA GLU A 260 12.46 1.24 2.81
C GLU A 260 12.42 0.77 1.35
N LEU A 261 11.24 0.45 0.82
CA LEU A 261 11.03 0.11 -0.59
C LEU A 261 11.32 1.30 -1.51
N LYS A 262 10.90 2.50 -1.12
CA LYS A 262 11.20 3.74 -1.86
C LYS A 262 12.71 3.99 -1.96
N GLU A 263 13.45 3.78 -0.88
CA GLU A 263 14.92 3.86 -0.89
C GLU A 263 15.56 2.68 -1.64
N GLY A 264 15.00 1.48 -1.50
CA GLY A 264 15.40 0.28 -2.23
C GLY A 264 15.38 0.49 -3.75
N ASN A 265 14.33 1.14 -4.25
CA ASN A 265 14.19 1.47 -5.68
C ASN A 265 15.32 2.34 -6.23
N LYS A 266 15.91 3.22 -5.40
CA LYS A 266 17.00 4.12 -5.79
C LYS A 266 18.36 3.45 -5.86
N ARG A 267 18.52 2.26 -5.23
CA ARG A 267 19.81 1.54 -5.18
C ARG A 267 20.32 1.14 -6.57
N THR A 268 19.40 0.84 -7.50
CA THR A 268 19.74 0.46 -8.87
C THR A 268 18.75 1.07 -9.84
N SER A 269 19.23 1.93 -10.73
CA SER A 269 18.43 2.51 -11.81
C SER A 269 17.75 1.41 -12.62
N TRP A 270 16.48 1.60 -13.00
CA TRP A 270 15.67 0.58 -13.67
C TRP A 270 16.36 -0.09 -14.88
N LEU A 271 17.06 0.69 -15.72
CA LEU A 271 17.78 0.17 -16.89
C LEU A 271 18.94 -0.79 -16.53
N LYS A 272 19.52 -0.69 -15.33
CA LYS A 272 20.60 -1.56 -14.85
C LYS A 272 20.09 -2.80 -14.10
N ARG A 273 18.79 -2.91 -13.87
CA ARG A 273 18.18 -4.10 -13.24
C ARG A 273 18.21 -5.28 -14.19
N GLU A 274 18.20 -6.47 -13.61
CA GLU A 274 18.19 -7.74 -14.36
C GLU A 274 16.98 -7.81 -15.30
N PRO A 275 17.16 -8.12 -16.59
CA PRO A 275 16.12 -8.04 -17.61
C PRO A 275 15.18 -9.25 -17.63
N TYR A 276 14.97 -9.91 -16.48
CA TYR A 276 14.18 -11.13 -16.33
C TYR A 276 12.98 -10.94 -15.40
N ALA A 277 11.96 -11.78 -15.57
CA ALA A 277 10.88 -11.92 -14.60
C ALA A 277 11.40 -12.59 -13.33
N PHE A 278 11.07 -12.01 -12.18
CA PHE A 278 11.48 -12.52 -10.88
C PHE A 278 10.29 -12.83 -9.99
N TRP A 279 10.35 -13.98 -9.33
CA TRP A 279 9.45 -14.35 -8.25
C TRP A 279 10.21 -15.12 -7.17
N LYS A 280 9.91 -14.81 -5.91
CA LYS A 280 10.37 -15.57 -4.76
C LYS A 280 9.21 -15.74 -3.79
N GLY A 281 8.84 -16.97 -3.50
CA GLY A 281 7.69 -17.24 -2.63
C GLY A 281 7.54 -18.73 -2.33
N ASN A 282 6.63 -19.07 -1.42
CA ASN A 282 6.38 -20.45 -1.07
C ASN A 282 5.48 -21.10 -2.15
N PRO A 283 5.98 -22.10 -2.92
CA PRO A 283 5.19 -22.71 -3.98
C PRO A 283 4.21 -23.77 -3.47
N ILE A 284 4.42 -24.36 -2.30
CA ILE A 284 3.60 -25.50 -1.83
C ILE A 284 2.22 -25.08 -1.31
N VAL A 285 1.98 -23.79 -1.12
CA VAL A 285 0.69 -23.27 -0.60
C VAL A 285 -0.43 -23.25 -1.64
N ALA A 286 -0.11 -23.40 -2.92
CA ALA A 286 -1.10 -23.36 -4.00
C ALA A 286 -0.63 -24.06 -5.27
N GLU A 287 -1.52 -24.80 -5.91
CA GLU A 287 -1.23 -25.49 -7.19
C GLU A 287 -0.78 -24.52 -8.29
N THR A 288 -1.39 -23.33 -8.37
CA THR A 288 -1.01 -22.30 -9.36
C THR A 288 0.45 -21.85 -9.22
N ARG A 289 1.00 -21.85 -7.99
CA ARG A 289 2.42 -21.54 -7.73
C ARG A 289 3.34 -22.70 -8.06
N GLN A 290 2.93 -23.93 -7.78
CA GLN A 290 3.66 -25.12 -8.23
C GLN A 290 3.75 -25.16 -9.75
N ASP A 291 2.67 -24.79 -10.44
CA ASP A 291 2.67 -24.67 -11.89
C ASP A 291 3.57 -23.53 -12.40
N LEU A 292 3.55 -22.36 -11.74
CA LEU A 292 4.48 -21.26 -12.06
C LEU A 292 5.95 -21.71 -12.02
N MET A 293 6.33 -22.56 -11.07
CA MET A 293 7.72 -23.05 -10.97
C MET A 293 8.20 -23.82 -12.21
N LYS A 294 7.29 -24.35 -13.04
CA LYS A 294 7.63 -24.99 -14.32
C LYS A 294 8.14 -23.99 -15.37
N CYS A 295 7.94 -22.69 -15.16
CA CYS A 295 8.46 -21.65 -16.05
C CYS A 295 9.94 -21.32 -15.80
N ASN A 296 10.59 -21.94 -14.81
CA ASN A 296 12.01 -21.70 -14.56
C ASN A 296 12.88 -22.14 -15.73
N VAL A 297 14.10 -21.61 -15.82
CA VAL A 297 15.05 -22.00 -16.87
C VAL A 297 15.38 -23.49 -16.80
N SER A 298 15.47 -24.12 -17.96
CA SER A 298 15.90 -25.51 -18.15
C SER A 298 16.88 -25.59 -19.33
N ASP A 299 17.57 -26.71 -19.49
CA ASP A 299 18.50 -26.94 -20.61
C ASP A 299 17.85 -26.81 -21.99
N LYS A 300 16.52 -26.98 -22.06
CA LYS A 300 15.75 -26.97 -23.31
C LYS A 300 15.00 -25.67 -23.56
N GLN A 301 14.76 -24.87 -22.51
CA GLN A 301 13.81 -23.76 -22.57
C GLN A 301 14.13 -22.70 -21.51
N ASP A 302 14.23 -21.44 -21.94
CA ASP A 302 14.23 -20.26 -21.06
C ASP A 302 12.98 -19.41 -21.32
N TRP A 303 12.11 -19.31 -20.32
CA TRP A 303 10.92 -18.44 -20.36
C TRP A 303 11.22 -16.99 -19.92
N ASN A 304 12.49 -16.64 -19.76
CA ASN A 304 12.97 -15.39 -19.15
C ASN A 304 12.49 -15.19 -17.70
N ALA A 305 12.24 -16.29 -16.98
CA ALA A 305 11.80 -16.28 -15.59
C ALA A 305 12.89 -16.81 -14.66
N ARG A 306 13.03 -16.18 -13.50
CA ARG A 306 13.94 -16.53 -12.40
C ARG A 306 13.10 -16.71 -11.15
N LEU A 307 12.71 -17.95 -10.90
CA LEU A 307 11.71 -18.32 -9.89
C LEU A 307 12.38 -19.09 -8.76
N TYR A 308 12.13 -18.67 -7.51
CA TYR A 308 12.82 -19.20 -6.34
C TYR A 308 11.82 -19.62 -5.25
N ALA A 309 11.96 -20.84 -4.76
CA ALA A 309 11.18 -21.31 -3.61
C ALA A 309 11.64 -20.61 -2.32
N GLN A 310 10.68 -20.07 -1.58
CA GLN A 310 10.89 -19.49 -0.25
C GLN A 310 10.52 -20.53 0.81
N ASP A 311 11.52 -20.95 1.59
CA ASP A 311 11.34 -21.79 2.77
C ASP A 311 11.31 -20.91 4.02
N TRP A 312 10.12 -20.73 4.60
CA TRP A 312 9.94 -19.90 5.79
C TRP A 312 10.53 -20.53 7.06
N GLY A 313 10.59 -21.87 7.14
CA GLY A 313 11.23 -22.57 8.25
C GLY A 313 12.73 -22.27 8.28
N LYS A 314 13.38 -22.36 7.12
CA LYS A 314 14.80 -22.01 6.97
C LYS A 314 15.07 -20.51 7.20
N GLU A 315 14.25 -19.62 6.65
CA GLU A 315 14.44 -18.18 6.88
C GLU A 315 14.29 -17.81 8.36
N SER A 316 13.34 -18.41 9.07
CA SER A 316 13.17 -18.16 10.50
C SER A 316 14.42 -18.57 11.30
N GLN A 317 15.08 -19.66 10.91
CA GLN A 317 16.33 -20.11 11.55
C GLN A 317 17.53 -19.22 11.19
N GLU A 318 17.57 -18.69 9.96
CA GLU A 318 18.66 -17.84 9.46
C GLU A 318 18.46 -16.34 9.80
N GLY A 319 17.35 -15.97 10.41
CA GLY A 319 17.02 -14.58 10.79
C GLY A 319 16.53 -13.71 9.62
N TYR A 320 15.84 -14.30 8.65
CA TYR A 320 15.21 -13.62 7.50
C TYR A 320 16.17 -12.83 6.59
N LYS A 321 17.47 -13.14 6.62
CA LYS A 321 18.53 -12.40 5.92
C LYS A 321 18.32 -12.32 4.41
N LYS A 322 17.58 -13.25 3.81
CA LYS A 322 17.33 -13.31 2.36
C LYS A 322 15.90 -12.93 2.00
N SER A 323 15.10 -12.46 2.96
CA SER A 323 13.68 -12.13 2.79
C SER A 323 13.38 -10.64 2.95
N ASP A 324 14.42 -9.79 3.09
CA ASP A 324 14.24 -8.34 3.09
C ASP A 324 13.65 -7.86 1.76
N LEU A 325 12.41 -7.37 1.79
CA LEU A 325 11.67 -7.00 0.57
C LEU A 325 12.30 -5.79 -0.13
N ALA A 326 12.86 -4.83 0.62
CA ALA A 326 13.50 -3.64 0.05
C ALA A 326 14.77 -3.99 -0.74
N SER A 327 15.41 -5.13 -0.46
CA SER A 327 16.55 -5.65 -1.23
C SER A 327 16.16 -6.38 -2.52
N GLN A 328 14.87 -6.67 -2.75
CA GLN A 328 14.41 -7.53 -3.85
C GLN A 328 13.90 -6.77 -5.09
N CYS A 329 14.02 -5.43 -5.12
CA CYS A 329 13.68 -4.62 -6.28
C CYS A 329 14.83 -4.55 -7.30
N THR A 330 15.38 -5.72 -7.66
CA THR A 330 16.61 -5.86 -8.47
C THR A 330 16.36 -6.26 -9.92
N HIS A 331 15.14 -6.64 -10.26
CA HIS A 331 14.74 -7.10 -11.59
C HIS A 331 13.78 -6.11 -12.24
N ARG A 332 13.80 -6.03 -13.58
CA ARG A 332 12.89 -5.14 -14.33
C ARG A 332 11.43 -5.58 -14.22
N TYR A 333 11.19 -6.88 -14.04
CA TYR A 333 9.85 -7.46 -13.99
C TYR A 333 9.67 -8.30 -12.71
N LYS A 334 8.52 -8.14 -12.04
CA LYS A 334 8.17 -8.88 -10.83
C LYS A 334 6.86 -9.62 -11.07
N VAL A 335 6.83 -10.92 -10.83
CA VAL A 335 5.60 -11.70 -10.99
C VAL A 335 4.78 -11.59 -9.72
N TYR A 336 3.48 -11.31 -9.85
CA TYR A 336 2.50 -11.54 -8.80
C TYR A 336 1.65 -12.76 -9.17
N ILE A 337 1.45 -13.64 -8.20
CA ILE A 337 0.58 -14.81 -8.30
C ILE A 337 -0.04 -15.10 -6.93
N GLU A 338 -1.31 -15.46 -6.96
CA GLU A 338 -2.09 -15.81 -5.79
C GLU A 338 -1.51 -17.03 -5.05
N GLY A 339 -1.81 -17.11 -3.75
CA GLY A 339 -1.45 -18.23 -2.88
C GLY A 339 -2.68 -19.11 -2.68
N SER A 340 -2.96 -19.46 -1.43
CA SER A 340 -4.23 -20.08 -1.04
C SER A 340 -5.42 -19.28 -1.59
N ALA A 341 -5.38 -17.96 -1.43
CA ALA A 341 -6.28 -16.97 -2.01
C ALA A 341 -5.48 -15.74 -2.47
N TRP A 342 -5.95 -14.52 -2.20
CA TRP A 342 -5.13 -13.30 -2.39
C TRP A 342 -3.79 -13.42 -1.66
N SER A 343 -2.73 -12.81 -2.20
CA SER A 343 -1.43 -12.79 -1.54
C SER A 343 -1.06 -11.41 -1.05
N VAL A 344 -0.78 -11.30 0.25
CA VAL A 344 -0.18 -10.10 0.89
C VAL A 344 1.06 -9.53 0.20
N SER A 345 1.72 -10.32 -0.67
CA SER A 345 2.88 -9.88 -1.45
C SER A 345 2.59 -8.81 -2.51
N GLU A 346 1.33 -8.62 -2.92
CA GLU A 346 0.95 -7.75 -4.04
C GLU A 346 1.43 -6.31 -3.88
N LYS A 347 1.10 -5.67 -2.74
CA LYS A 347 1.50 -4.28 -2.46
C LYS A 347 3.01 -4.08 -2.46
N TYR A 348 3.78 -5.08 -1.99
CA TYR A 348 5.25 -5.00 -1.97
C TYR A 348 5.85 -5.17 -3.38
N ILE A 349 5.24 -6.02 -4.20
CA ILE A 349 5.64 -6.21 -5.60
C ILE A 349 5.38 -4.94 -6.40
N LEU A 350 4.18 -4.37 -6.28
CA LEU A 350 3.78 -3.13 -6.96
C LEU A 350 4.65 -1.93 -6.54
N ALA A 351 5.17 -1.91 -5.31
CA ALA A 351 6.03 -0.85 -4.80
C ALA A 351 7.44 -0.79 -5.43
N CYS A 352 7.89 -1.80 -6.19
CA CYS A 352 9.30 -1.94 -6.59
C CYS A 352 9.76 -1.11 -7.81
N ASP A 353 8.98 -0.19 -8.39
CA ASP A 353 9.26 0.44 -9.70
C ASP A 353 9.47 -0.56 -10.88
N SER A 354 9.35 -1.87 -10.62
CA SER A 354 9.42 -2.95 -11.60
C SER A 354 8.06 -3.10 -12.27
N LEU A 355 8.05 -3.51 -13.54
CA LEU A 355 6.81 -3.87 -14.20
C LEU A 355 6.25 -5.13 -13.53
N THR A 356 5.09 -4.98 -12.88
CA THR A 356 4.41 -6.11 -12.24
C THR A 356 3.71 -6.95 -13.31
N LEU A 357 4.11 -8.21 -13.43
CA LEU A 357 3.48 -9.22 -14.26
C LEU A 357 2.43 -9.93 -13.41
N LEU A 358 1.18 -9.51 -13.55
CA LEU A 358 0.08 -9.91 -12.68
C LEU A 358 -0.65 -11.11 -13.32
N VAL A 359 -0.41 -12.31 -12.80
CA VAL A 359 -1.17 -13.52 -13.18
C VAL A 359 -2.63 -13.28 -12.82
N LYS A 360 -3.54 -13.50 -13.79
CA LYS A 360 -4.98 -13.20 -13.68
C LYS A 360 -5.50 -13.56 -12.26
N PRO A 361 -5.89 -12.55 -11.46
CA PRO A 361 -6.28 -12.78 -10.08
C PRO A 361 -7.72 -13.27 -10.03
N HIS A 362 -8.04 -14.11 -9.05
CA HIS A 362 -9.41 -14.52 -8.74
C HIS A 362 -9.97 -13.72 -7.56
N TYR A 363 -9.10 -13.12 -6.75
CA TYR A 363 -9.47 -12.38 -5.56
C TYR A 363 -9.09 -10.91 -5.69
N TYR A 364 -9.83 -10.06 -4.99
CA TYR A 364 -9.46 -8.68 -4.74
C TYR A 364 -9.32 -8.41 -3.24
N ASP A 365 -8.37 -7.56 -2.90
CA ASP A 365 -8.31 -6.86 -1.62
C ASP A 365 -8.94 -5.45 -1.72
N PHE A 366 -8.75 -4.62 -0.68
CA PHE A 366 -9.43 -3.33 -0.58
C PHE A 366 -8.97 -2.28 -1.61
N PHE A 367 -7.75 -2.38 -2.16
CA PHE A 367 -7.20 -1.38 -3.09
C PHE A 367 -7.05 -1.91 -4.52
N THR A 368 -6.92 -3.22 -4.71
CA THR A 368 -6.61 -3.87 -6.00
C THR A 368 -7.64 -3.61 -7.09
N ARG A 369 -8.92 -3.35 -6.74
CA ARG A 369 -9.92 -2.90 -7.71
C ARG A 369 -9.65 -1.50 -8.28
N GLY A 370 -8.71 -0.74 -7.72
CA GLY A 370 -8.15 0.49 -8.29
C GLY A 370 -7.07 0.26 -9.36
N LEU A 371 -6.53 -0.96 -9.49
CA LEU A 371 -5.49 -1.27 -10.47
C LEU A 371 -6.06 -1.31 -11.89
N ILE A 372 -5.26 -0.86 -12.86
CA ILE A 372 -5.65 -0.69 -14.26
C ILE A 372 -4.62 -1.45 -15.13
N PRO A 373 -5.04 -2.45 -15.91
CA PRO A 373 -4.13 -3.18 -16.79
C PRO A 373 -3.46 -2.25 -17.80
N VAL A 374 -2.17 -2.50 -18.07
CA VAL A 374 -1.29 -1.71 -18.97
C VAL A 374 -1.03 -0.27 -18.48
N HIS A 375 -1.50 0.08 -17.28
CA HIS A 375 -1.15 1.32 -16.59
C HIS A 375 -0.42 1.04 -15.27
N HIS A 376 -0.97 0.16 -14.43
CA HIS A 376 -0.37 -0.25 -13.15
C HIS A 376 0.33 -1.63 -13.23
N TYR A 377 -0.02 -2.47 -14.19
CA TYR A 377 0.55 -3.82 -14.31
C TYR A 377 0.43 -4.37 -15.73
N TRP A 378 1.14 -5.46 -16.02
CA TRP A 378 0.99 -6.24 -17.23
C TRP A 378 0.18 -7.52 -16.95
N PRO A 379 -0.96 -7.76 -17.62
CA PRO A 379 -1.77 -8.95 -17.39
C PRO A 379 -1.08 -10.21 -17.93
N ILE A 380 -1.11 -11.29 -17.16
CA ILE A 380 -0.57 -12.61 -17.51
C ILE A 380 -1.71 -13.64 -17.47
N LYS A 381 -1.82 -14.47 -18.52
CA LYS A 381 -2.79 -15.57 -18.56
C LYS A 381 -2.48 -16.59 -17.46
N GLU A 382 -3.52 -17.12 -16.83
CA GLU A 382 -3.36 -18.16 -15.82
C GLU A 382 -3.05 -19.52 -16.45
N ASP A 383 -3.76 -19.89 -17.52
CA ASP A 383 -3.67 -21.18 -18.20
C ASP A 383 -2.41 -21.36 -19.07
N ASP A 384 -1.76 -20.27 -19.47
CA ASP A 384 -0.55 -20.28 -20.32
C ASP A 384 0.53 -19.31 -19.81
N LYS A 385 0.68 -19.27 -18.47
CA LYS A 385 1.51 -18.29 -17.75
C LYS A 385 2.96 -18.22 -18.22
N CYS A 386 3.62 -19.33 -18.55
CA CYS A 386 5.02 -19.30 -18.98
C CYS A 386 5.22 -18.57 -20.31
N LYS A 387 4.34 -18.82 -21.29
CA LYS A 387 4.38 -18.13 -22.59
C LYS A 387 4.01 -16.65 -22.44
N SER A 388 3.00 -16.34 -21.65
CA SER A 388 2.63 -14.95 -21.35
C SER A 388 3.76 -14.19 -20.65
N ILE A 389 4.45 -14.80 -19.68
CA ILE A 389 5.60 -14.20 -19.00
C ILE A 389 6.72 -13.93 -20.00
N LYS A 390 7.08 -14.93 -20.82
CA LYS A 390 8.13 -14.75 -21.83
C LYS A 390 7.81 -13.62 -22.79
N PHE A 391 6.59 -13.58 -23.31
CA PHE A 391 6.13 -12.50 -24.18
C PHE A 391 6.23 -11.13 -23.50
N ALA A 392 5.75 -11.02 -22.26
CA ALA A 392 5.79 -9.77 -21.50
C ALA A 392 7.22 -9.27 -21.27
N VAL A 393 8.15 -10.16 -20.96
CA VAL A 393 9.57 -9.84 -20.75
C VAL A 393 10.24 -9.42 -22.06
N ASP A 394 10.02 -10.16 -23.15
CA ASP A 394 10.58 -9.81 -24.48
C ASP A 394 10.03 -8.46 -24.98
N TRP A 395 8.72 -8.23 -24.79
CA TRP A 395 8.09 -6.94 -25.09
C TRP A 395 8.69 -5.83 -24.24
N GLY A 396 8.81 -6.03 -22.93
CA GLY A 396 9.32 -5.02 -22.01
C GLY A 396 10.77 -4.62 -22.31
N ASN A 397 11.61 -5.59 -22.66
CA ASN A 397 13.04 -5.35 -22.94
C ASN A 397 13.24 -4.60 -24.27
N THR A 398 12.29 -4.70 -25.19
CA THR A 398 12.26 -3.91 -26.43
C THR A 398 11.52 -2.57 -26.27
N HIS A 399 10.74 -2.40 -25.20
CA HIS A 399 9.95 -1.20 -24.89
C HIS A 399 10.28 -0.61 -23.53
N ASN A 400 11.59 -0.49 -23.25
CA ASN A 400 12.13 -0.13 -21.93
C ASN A 400 11.43 1.06 -21.26
N GLN A 401 11.22 2.17 -21.97
CA GLN A 401 10.56 3.36 -21.42
C GLN A 401 9.10 3.08 -21.01
N LYS A 402 8.34 2.33 -21.83
CA LYS A 402 6.95 1.99 -21.53
C LYS A 402 6.86 1.02 -20.36
N ALA A 403 7.69 -0.02 -20.36
CA ALA A 403 7.74 -1.00 -19.26
C ALA A 403 8.08 -0.31 -17.92
N HIS A 404 9.08 0.58 -17.91
CA HIS A 404 9.42 1.36 -16.73
C HIS A 404 8.26 2.28 -16.30
N SER A 405 7.58 2.95 -17.24
CA SER A 405 6.47 3.85 -16.91
C SER A 405 5.30 3.14 -16.24
N ILE A 406 4.99 1.90 -16.65
CA ILE A 406 3.93 1.08 -16.03
C ILE A 406 4.35 0.68 -14.62
N GLY A 407 5.57 0.19 -14.44
CA GLY A 407 6.11 -0.14 -13.11
C GLY A 407 6.15 1.07 -12.18
N LYS A 408 6.47 2.25 -12.72
CA LYS A 408 6.50 3.51 -11.96
C LYS A 408 5.12 4.01 -11.58
N ALA A 409 4.13 3.88 -12.48
CA ALA A 409 2.75 4.21 -12.16
C ALA A 409 2.20 3.30 -11.05
N ALA A 410 2.55 2.01 -11.06
CA ALA A 410 2.20 1.06 -10.01
C ALA A 410 2.75 1.49 -8.64
N SER A 411 4.04 1.80 -8.58
CA SER A 411 4.68 2.18 -7.32
C SER A 411 4.21 3.54 -6.84
N ASN A 412 3.95 4.51 -7.73
CA ASN A 412 3.36 5.79 -7.36
C ASN A 412 1.97 5.58 -6.74
N PHE A 413 1.11 4.75 -7.36
CA PHE A 413 -0.19 4.39 -6.77
C PHE A 413 -0.04 3.82 -5.35
N ILE A 414 0.89 2.88 -5.15
CA ILE A 414 1.14 2.31 -3.81
C ILE A 414 1.67 3.35 -2.81
N GLN A 415 2.60 4.20 -3.23
CA GLN A 415 3.26 5.20 -2.37
C GLN A 415 2.35 6.37 -2.01
N GLU A 416 1.45 6.75 -2.91
CA GLU A 416 0.64 7.96 -2.77
C GLU A 416 -0.80 7.65 -2.35
N GLU A 417 -1.37 6.56 -2.86
CA GLU A 417 -2.77 6.19 -2.65
C GLU A 417 -2.97 5.05 -1.65
N VAL A 418 -1.95 4.26 -1.31
CA VAL A 418 -2.02 3.14 -0.35
C VAL A 418 -1.14 3.38 0.89
N LYS A 419 -0.78 4.63 1.17
CA LYS A 419 -0.09 5.04 2.41
C LYS A 419 -0.98 4.91 3.66
N MET A 420 -0.39 4.83 4.86
CA MET A 420 -1.15 4.57 6.09
C MET A 420 -2.27 5.57 6.39
N ASP A 421 -2.13 6.83 5.99
CA ASP A 421 -3.22 7.81 6.11
C ASP A 421 -4.48 7.36 5.34
N TYR A 422 -4.32 6.91 4.09
CA TYR A 422 -5.45 6.41 3.30
C TYR A 422 -5.90 5.02 3.71
N VAL A 423 -5.02 4.18 4.29
CA VAL A 423 -5.45 2.92 4.93
C VAL A 423 -6.42 3.22 6.08
N TYR A 424 -6.08 4.16 6.97
CA TYR A 424 -6.98 4.56 8.05
C TYR A 424 -8.24 5.26 7.54
N ASP A 425 -8.15 6.10 6.52
CA ASP A 425 -9.35 6.75 5.94
C ASP A 425 -10.27 5.73 5.28
N TYR A 426 -9.73 4.70 4.61
CA TYR A 426 -10.52 3.60 4.05
C TYR A 426 -11.26 2.86 5.16
N MET A 427 -10.55 2.46 6.23
CA MET A 427 -11.16 1.81 7.38
C MET A 427 -12.24 2.70 8.03
N TYR A 428 -11.97 4.01 8.17
CA TYR A 428 -12.96 4.96 8.69
C TYR A 428 -14.22 4.96 7.84
N HIS A 429 -14.10 5.15 6.52
CA HIS A 429 -15.27 5.24 5.64
C HIS A 429 -16.04 3.92 5.57
N LEU A 430 -15.34 2.79 5.52
CA LEU A 430 -15.95 1.46 5.55
C LEU A 430 -16.74 1.25 6.84
N LEU A 431 -16.11 1.45 8.00
CA LEU A 431 -16.74 1.18 9.30
C LEU A 431 -17.82 2.21 9.66
N ASN A 432 -17.64 3.48 9.28
CA ASN A 432 -18.66 4.52 9.46
C ASN A 432 -19.90 4.25 8.61
N SER A 433 -19.72 3.85 7.34
CA SER A 433 -20.83 3.52 6.45
C SER A 433 -21.52 2.23 6.90
N TYR A 434 -20.74 1.22 7.27
CA TYR A 434 -21.23 -0.04 7.82
C TYR A 434 -22.06 0.15 9.10
N GLY A 435 -21.54 0.91 10.07
CA GLY A 435 -22.24 1.12 11.34
C GLY A 435 -23.57 1.88 11.20
N LYS A 436 -23.70 2.74 10.18
CA LYS A 436 -24.97 3.43 9.86
C LYS A 436 -26.06 2.51 9.32
N LEU A 437 -25.72 1.28 8.91
CA LEU A 437 -26.69 0.31 8.40
C LEU A 437 -27.40 -0.46 9.52
N PHE A 438 -26.96 -0.35 10.77
CA PHE A 438 -27.52 -1.09 11.89
C PHE A 438 -28.94 -0.65 12.23
N ARG A 439 -29.84 -1.63 12.37
CA ARG A 439 -31.25 -1.44 12.77
C ARG A 439 -31.51 -1.71 14.25
N TYR A 440 -30.44 -1.84 15.02
CA TYR A 440 -30.47 -2.11 16.46
C TYR A 440 -29.24 -1.49 17.11
N LYS A 441 -29.30 -1.25 18.41
CA LYS A 441 -28.12 -0.85 19.17
C LYS A 441 -27.28 -2.07 19.52
N PRO A 442 -25.97 -2.11 19.15
CA PRO A 442 -25.08 -3.17 19.57
C PRO A 442 -25.01 -3.30 21.10
N SER A 443 -24.74 -4.50 21.58
CA SER A 443 -24.65 -4.80 23.01
C SER A 443 -23.44 -5.68 23.29
N VAL A 444 -22.76 -5.39 24.39
CA VAL A 444 -21.60 -6.17 24.85
C VAL A 444 -22.10 -7.51 25.43
N SER A 445 -21.56 -8.63 24.93
CA SER A 445 -21.89 -9.96 25.46
C SER A 445 -21.14 -10.21 26.78
N ALA A 446 -21.61 -11.17 27.58
CA ALA A 446 -20.95 -11.53 28.85
C ALA A 446 -19.53 -12.08 28.67
N ASN A 447 -19.23 -12.61 27.47
CA ASN A 447 -17.92 -13.18 27.13
C ASN A 447 -16.96 -12.15 26.54
N ALA A 448 -17.41 -10.92 26.28
CA ALA A 448 -16.59 -9.90 25.67
C ALA A 448 -15.68 -9.20 26.69
N VAL A 449 -14.44 -8.95 26.31
CA VAL A 449 -13.45 -8.21 27.10
C VAL A 449 -13.23 -6.82 26.52
N GLU A 450 -13.11 -5.78 27.35
CA GLU A 450 -12.75 -4.44 26.87
C GLU A 450 -11.33 -4.46 26.29
N LEU A 451 -11.19 -3.90 25.09
CA LEU A 451 -9.94 -3.84 24.36
C LEU A 451 -9.46 -2.38 24.23
N CYS A 452 -8.20 -2.14 24.54
CA CYS A 452 -7.53 -0.85 24.37
C CYS A 452 -6.07 -1.03 23.94
N VAL A 453 -5.41 0.08 23.57
CA VAL A 453 -4.01 0.05 23.13
C VAL A 453 -3.12 -0.56 24.20
N GLU A 454 -3.30 -0.15 25.46
CA GLU A 454 -2.58 -0.66 26.62
C GLU A 454 -2.80 -2.16 26.83
N SER A 455 -4.03 -2.65 26.62
CA SER A 455 -4.35 -4.07 26.84
C SER A 455 -3.60 -5.01 25.90
N MET A 456 -3.19 -4.52 24.73
CA MET A 456 -2.41 -5.27 23.75
C MET A 456 -0.90 -5.04 23.94
N VAL A 457 -0.44 -3.79 23.94
CA VAL A 457 1.00 -3.48 23.83
C VAL A 457 1.77 -3.66 25.14
N CYS A 458 1.12 -3.49 26.29
CA CYS A 458 1.82 -3.50 27.58
C CYS A 458 2.29 -4.90 27.99
N LYS A 459 1.59 -5.95 27.53
CA LYS A 459 1.94 -7.36 27.72
C LYS A 459 2.67 -7.98 26.52
N ALA A 460 2.73 -7.29 25.40
CA ALA A 460 3.45 -7.77 24.22
C ALA A 460 4.97 -7.76 24.45
N GLU A 461 5.65 -8.70 23.79
CA GLU A 461 7.10 -8.85 23.80
C GLU A 461 7.66 -9.01 22.38
N GLY A 462 8.98 -9.03 22.24
CA GLY A 462 9.66 -9.31 20.98
C GLY A 462 9.21 -8.46 19.79
N LEU A 463 9.05 -9.12 18.64
CA LEU A 463 8.64 -8.47 17.39
C LEU A 463 7.19 -7.95 17.43
N GLU A 464 6.29 -8.61 18.15
CA GLU A 464 4.92 -8.13 18.35
C GLU A 464 4.93 -6.74 18.98
N LYS A 465 5.61 -6.59 20.13
CA LYS A 465 5.73 -5.28 20.80
C LYS A 465 6.41 -4.25 19.92
N LYS A 466 7.48 -4.64 19.24
CA LYS A 466 8.24 -3.75 18.36
C LYS A 466 7.33 -3.18 17.26
N PHE A 467 6.63 -4.04 16.53
CA PHE A 467 5.77 -3.62 15.42
C PHE A 467 4.55 -2.84 15.89
N MET A 468 3.99 -3.20 17.05
CA MET A 468 2.96 -2.37 17.70
C MET A 468 3.50 -0.96 17.97
N MET A 469 4.64 -0.82 18.64
CA MET A 469 5.21 0.50 18.98
C MET A 469 5.60 1.33 17.74
N GLU A 470 6.12 0.67 16.71
CA GLU A 470 6.47 1.28 15.42
C GLU A 470 5.24 1.76 14.64
N SER A 471 4.11 1.05 14.75
CA SER A 471 2.84 1.41 14.11
C SER A 471 1.88 2.19 15.01
N LEU A 472 2.33 2.60 16.21
CA LEU A 472 1.51 3.30 17.18
C LEU A 472 1.13 4.71 16.71
N VAL A 473 -0.17 4.93 16.52
CA VAL A 473 -0.72 6.27 16.31
C VAL A 473 -0.46 7.11 17.57
N LYS A 474 0.25 8.22 17.41
CA LYS A 474 0.72 9.03 18.56
C LYS A 474 -0.43 9.78 19.25
N GLY A 475 -1.52 10.05 18.56
CA GLY A 475 -2.70 10.69 19.10
C GLY A 475 -3.72 11.00 18.01
N PRO A 476 -4.80 11.74 18.34
CA PRO A 476 -5.80 12.12 17.36
C PRO A 476 -5.21 13.02 16.27
N THR A 477 -5.75 12.91 15.06
CA THR A 477 -5.46 13.89 14.02
C THR A 477 -6.37 15.12 14.12
N ASN A 478 -5.82 16.28 13.76
CA ASN A 478 -6.52 17.56 13.70
C ASN A 478 -7.20 17.80 12.34
N THR A 479 -7.11 16.83 11.42
CA THR A 479 -7.76 16.85 10.11
C THR A 479 -8.87 15.82 10.07
N ASN A 480 -9.96 16.13 9.36
CA ASN A 480 -10.96 15.10 9.03
C ASN A 480 -10.37 14.08 8.03
N PRO A 481 -10.91 12.84 7.98
CA PRO A 481 -10.63 11.91 6.88
C PRO A 481 -10.86 12.57 5.52
N CYS A 482 -10.19 12.08 4.47
CA CYS A 482 -10.45 12.51 3.10
C CYS A 482 -11.94 12.39 2.72
N THR A 483 -12.38 13.14 1.72
CA THR A 483 -13.77 13.07 1.24
C THR A 483 -13.92 11.88 0.29
N MET A 484 -14.75 10.90 0.66
CA MET A 484 -15.01 9.72 -0.16
C MET A 484 -15.83 10.10 -1.42
N PRO A 485 -15.40 9.67 -2.62
CA PRO A 485 -16.18 9.92 -3.83
C PRO A 485 -17.57 9.25 -3.78
N PRO A 486 -18.55 9.77 -4.56
CA PRO A 486 -19.86 9.13 -4.67
C PRO A 486 -19.76 7.73 -5.29
N PRO A 487 -20.78 6.86 -5.12
CA PRO A 487 -20.82 5.58 -5.80
C PRO A 487 -20.72 5.76 -7.32
N TYR A 488 -20.27 4.73 -8.03
CA TYR A 488 -20.36 4.73 -9.48
C TYR A 488 -21.82 4.70 -9.91
N ASP A 489 -22.20 5.54 -10.87
CA ASP A 489 -23.40 5.28 -11.64
C ASP A 489 -23.18 4.01 -12.50
N PRO A 490 -24.24 3.22 -12.80
CA PRO A 490 -24.09 1.95 -13.52
C PRO A 490 -23.36 2.07 -14.86
N PRO A 491 -23.61 3.10 -15.70
CA PRO A 491 -22.83 3.33 -16.92
C PRO A 491 -21.34 3.54 -16.67
N SER A 492 -20.95 4.38 -15.71
CA SER A 492 -19.54 4.63 -15.38
C SER A 492 -18.83 3.38 -14.86
N LEU A 493 -19.50 2.59 -14.00
CA LEU A 493 -18.95 1.32 -13.52
C LEU A 493 -18.74 0.34 -14.69
N HIS A 494 -19.74 0.20 -15.55
CA HIS A 494 -19.66 -0.67 -16.72
C HIS A 494 -18.55 -0.22 -17.69
N ALA A 495 -18.39 1.09 -17.90
CA ALA A 495 -17.32 1.64 -18.73
C ALA A 495 -15.93 1.36 -18.14
N LEU A 496 -15.75 1.50 -16.83
CA LEU A 496 -14.51 1.15 -16.14
C LEU A 496 -14.17 -0.34 -16.34
N LEU A 497 -15.13 -1.24 -16.07
CA LEU A 497 -14.93 -2.68 -16.22
C LEU A 497 -14.61 -3.06 -17.67
N ARG A 498 -15.35 -2.53 -18.64
CA ARG A 498 -15.08 -2.76 -20.07
C ARG A 498 -13.71 -2.23 -20.50
N ARG A 499 -13.27 -1.09 -19.97
CA ARG A 499 -11.93 -0.55 -20.26
C ARG A 499 -10.84 -1.48 -19.75
N LYS A 500 -10.98 -2.04 -18.54
CA LYS A 500 -10.01 -3.00 -18.00
C LYS A 500 -9.96 -4.25 -18.89
N GLU A 501 -11.12 -4.80 -19.21
CA GLU A 501 -11.23 -6.00 -20.07
C GLU A 501 -10.62 -5.75 -21.46
N ALA A 502 -10.93 -4.62 -22.09
CA ALA A 502 -10.38 -4.26 -23.40
C ALA A 502 -8.84 -4.16 -23.39
N SER A 503 -8.24 -3.60 -22.32
CA SER A 503 -6.78 -3.58 -22.16
C SER A 503 -6.18 -4.99 -22.07
N ILE A 504 -6.84 -5.91 -21.38
CA ILE A 504 -6.39 -7.31 -21.26
C ILE A 504 -6.47 -8.01 -22.63
N GLN A 505 -7.61 -7.89 -23.32
CA GLN A 505 -7.80 -8.46 -24.67
C GLN A 505 -6.80 -7.90 -25.68
N GLN A 506 -6.45 -6.61 -25.56
CA GLN A 506 -5.42 -6.01 -26.39
C GLN A 506 -4.06 -6.70 -26.19
N VAL A 507 -3.63 -6.92 -24.95
CA VAL A 507 -2.37 -7.63 -24.65
C VAL A 507 -2.40 -9.08 -25.18
N GLN A 508 -3.52 -9.79 -25.02
CA GLN A 508 -3.69 -11.14 -25.56
C GLN A 508 -3.51 -11.16 -27.09
N SER A 509 -4.10 -10.18 -27.81
CA SER A 509 -3.92 -10.05 -29.27
C SER A 509 -2.46 -9.79 -29.67
N TRP A 510 -1.69 -9.11 -28.84
CA TRP A 510 -0.26 -8.88 -29.08
C TRP A 510 0.55 -10.15 -28.86
N GLU A 511 0.23 -10.88 -27.79
CA GLU A 511 0.84 -12.17 -27.46
C GLU A 511 0.63 -13.20 -28.57
N GLU A 512 -0.61 -13.34 -29.06
CA GLU A 512 -0.91 -14.26 -30.16
C GLU A 512 -0.12 -13.94 -31.43
N ARG A 513 0.00 -12.65 -31.77
CA ARG A 513 0.79 -12.21 -32.94
C ARG A 513 2.28 -12.47 -32.74
N TYR A 514 2.79 -12.33 -31.52
CA TYR A 514 4.17 -12.68 -31.19
C TYR A 514 4.42 -14.17 -31.42
N TRP A 515 3.59 -15.05 -30.88
CA TRP A 515 3.78 -16.51 -31.01
C TRP A 515 3.54 -17.02 -32.43
N ARG A 516 2.57 -16.45 -33.17
CA ARG A 516 2.38 -16.75 -34.59
C ARG A 516 3.63 -16.46 -35.42
N LYS A 517 4.34 -15.37 -35.12
CA LYS A 517 5.60 -15.05 -35.80
C LYS A 517 6.72 -16.03 -35.45
N GLN A 518 6.86 -16.39 -34.17
CA GLN A 518 7.88 -17.34 -33.72
C GLN A 518 7.72 -18.72 -34.39
N ASN A 519 6.48 -19.21 -34.50
CA ASN A 519 6.18 -20.50 -35.14
C ASN A 519 6.42 -20.52 -36.66
N ILE A 520 6.45 -19.35 -37.32
CA ILE A 520 6.80 -19.25 -38.76
C ILE A 520 8.32 -19.25 -38.95
N THR A 521 9.06 -18.77 -37.94
CA THR A 521 10.53 -18.65 -37.98
C THR A 521 11.27 -19.85 -37.40
N SER A 522 10.58 -20.73 -36.67
CA SER A 522 11.07 -22.02 -36.18
C SER A 522 10.82 -23.13 -37.19
#